data_AF-A0A7L9FGS5-F1
#
_entry.id   AF-A0A7L9FGS5-F1
#
_cell.length_a   1.000
_cell.length_b   1.000
_cell.length_c   1.000
_cell.angle_alpha   90.00
_cell.angle_beta   90.00
_cell.angle_gamma   90.00
#
_symmetry.space_group_name_H-M   'P 1'
#
loop_
_entity.id
_entity.type
_entity.pdbx_description
1 polymer ?
#
loop_
_entity_poly.entity_id
_entity_poly.type
_entity_poly.pdbx_seq_one_letter_code
_entity_poly.pdbx_strand_id
1 'polypeptide(L)'
;MGRRSYVKLSSKGQIVIPAEIRRELGLTAGDRIIVERVGDAILLRPVVRLSKLMGVDRIEGASEEVERMRAEWDREFEGRA
;
A
#
# COMPACT_ATOMS: atom_id res chain seq x y z
N MET A 1 -11.37 18.57 -12.77
CA MET A 1 -12.38 17.57 -13.20
C MET A 1 -11.63 16.28 -13.50
N GLY A 2 -11.97 15.17 -12.85
CA GLY A 2 -11.25 13.90 -13.03
C GLY A 2 -11.34 13.38 -14.47
N ARG A 3 -10.26 12.75 -14.96
CA ARG A 3 -10.22 12.12 -16.27
C ARG A 3 -11.15 10.90 -16.27
N ARG A 4 -11.98 10.73 -17.31
CA ARG A 4 -12.87 9.58 -17.47
C ARG A 4 -12.33 8.65 -18.55
N SER A 5 -12.26 7.37 -18.24
CA SER A 5 -11.91 6.31 -19.19
C SER A 5 -12.93 5.20 -19.08
N TYR A 6 -13.38 4.66 -20.22
CA TYR A 6 -14.30 3.52 -20.25
C TYR A 6 -13.52 2.21 -20.25
N VAL A 7 -13.92 1.27 -19.40
CA VAL A 7 -13.32 -0.07 -19.31
C VAL A 7 -14.43 -1.11 -19.41
N LYS A 8 -14.08 -2.31 -19.90
CA LYS A 8 -15.00 -3.44 -19.97
C LYS A 8 -14.83 -4.32 -18.74
N LEU A 9 -15.95 -4.80 -18.21
CA LEU A 9 -15.96 -5.87 -17.22
C LEU A 9 -15.73 -7.20 -17.95
N SER A 10 -14.71 -7.95 -17.55
CA SER A 10 -14.47 -9.29 -18.09
C SER A 10 -15.56 -10.27 -17.61
N SER A 11 -15.66 -11.42 -18.26
CA SER A 11 -16.58 -12.50 -17.83
C SER A 11 -16.32 -13.00 -16.41
N LYS A 12 -15.12 -12.77 -15.87
CA LYS A 12 -14.74 -13.13 -14.49
C LYS A 12 -14.92 -11.97 -13.51
N GLY A 13 -15.58 -10.88 -13.91
CA GLY A 13 -15.80 -9.72 -13.06
C GLY A 13 -14.57 -8.85 -12.84
N GLN A 14 -13.55 -8.92 -13.70
CA GLN A 14 -12.34 -8.12 -13.58
C GLN A 14 -12.43 -6.85 -14.45
N ILE A 15 -11.87 -5.74 -13.95
CA ILE A 15 -11.65 -4.52 -14.72
C ILE A 15 -10.14 -4.25 -14.85
N VAL A 16 -9.75 -3.67 -15.97
CA VAL A 16 -8.36 -3.24 -16.19
C VAL A 16 -8.23 -1.77 -15.83
N ILE A 17 -7.32 -1.44 -14.92
CA ILE A 17 -6.95 -0.05 -14.63
C ILE A 17 -6.02 0.44 -15.75
N PRO A 18 -6.35 1.49 -16.53
CA PRO A 18 -5.50 2.01 -17.59
C PRO A 18 -4.09 2.38 -17.13
N ALA A 19 -3.11 2.29 -18.05
CA ALA A 19 -1.69 2.40 -17.72
C ALA A 19 -1.33 3.79 -17.15
N GLU A 20 -1.96 4.84 -17.65
CA GLU A 20 -1.82 6.21 -17.16
C GLU A 20 -2.25 6.35 -15.70
N ILE A 21 -3.41 5.81 -15.33
CA ILE A 21 -3.91 5.83 -13.94
C ILE A 21 -3.00 5.02 -13.03
N ARG A 22 -2.51 3.85 -13.49
CA ARG A 22 -1.55 3.05 -12.71
C ARG A 22 -0.26 3.81 -12.42
N ARG A 23 0.29 4.54 -13.40
CA ARG A 23 1.51 5.34 -13.22
C ARG A 23 1.30 6.48 -12.22
N GLU A 24 0.20 7.22 -12.37
CA GLU A 24 -0.15 8.32 -11.47
C GLU A 24 -0.33 7.85 -10.02
N LEU A 25 -0.91 6.67 -9.81
CA LEU A 25 -1.14 6.09 -8.49
C LEU A 25 0.01 5.21 -7.99
N GLY A 26 1.12 5.08 -8.73
CA GLY A 26 2.25 4.22 -8.36
C GLY A 26 1.90 2.74 -8.19
N LEU A 27 0.88 2.27 -8.91
CA LEU A 27 0.37 0.89 -8.83
C LEU A 27 1.21 -0.07 -9.66
N THR A 28 1.65 -1.16 -9.01
CA THR A 28 2.43 -2.24 -9.60
C THR A 28 1.72 -3.59 -9.45
N ALA A 29 2.17 -4.61 -10.16
CA ALA A 29 1.63 -5.95 -10.03
C ALA A 29 1.77 -6.44 -8.57
N GLY A 30 0.70 -7.04 -8.04
CA GLY A 30 0.65 -7.54 -6.66
C GLY A 30 0.32 -6.48 -5.60
N ASP A 31 0.18 -5.20 -5.96
CA ASP A 31 -0.37 -4.21 -5.03
C ASP A 31 -1.83 -4.52 -4.70
N ARG A 32 -2.17 -4.41 -3.41
CA ARG A 32 -3.53 -4.59 -2.93
C ARG A 32 -4.31 -3.28 -3.07
N ILE A 33 -5.58 -3.39 -3.40
CA ILE A 33 -6.50 -2.26 -3.55
C ILE A 33 -7.72 -2.53 -2.68
N ILE A 34 -8.09 -1.56 -1.85
CA ILE A 34 -9.34 -1.57 -1.10
C ILE A 34 -10.47 -1.21 -2.06
N VAL A 35 -11.52 -2.01 -2.06
CA VAL A 35 -12.78 -1.74 -2.77
C VAL A 35 -13.80 -1.36 -1.71
N GLU A 36 -14.23 -0.09 -1.71
CA GLU A 36 -15.23 0.42 -0.79
C GLU A 36 -16.49 0.82 -1.58
N ARG A 37 -17.68 0.38 -1.13
CA ARG A 37 -18.94 0.80 -1.74
C ARG A 37 -19.38 2.13 -1.13
N VAL A 38 -19.61 3.13 -1.97
CA VAL A 38 -20.12 4.45 -1.58
C VAL A 38 -21.35 4.75 -2.43
N GLY A 39 -22.54 4.47 -1.87
CA GLY A 39 -23.81 4.57 -2.60
C GLY A 39 -23.91 3.59 -3.77
N ASP A 40 -24.04 4.14 -4.98
CA ASP A 40 -24.08 3.43 -6.26
C ASP A 40 -22.70 3.31 -6.93
N ALA A 41 -21.65 3.86 -6.31
CA ALA A 41 -20.28 3.81 -6.81
C ALA A 41 -19.39 2.89 -5.97
N ILE A 42 -18.24 2.54 -6.55
CA ILE A 42 -17.11 1.97 -5.82
C ILE A 42 -15.95 2.96 -5.80
N LEU A 43 -15.28 3.03 -4.65
CA LEU A 43 -14.04 3.75 -4.48
C LEU A 43 -12.90 2.73 -4.35
N LEU A 44 -11.89 2.90 -5.19
CA LEU A 44 -10.68 2.07 -5.19
C LEU A 44 -9.55 2.85 -4.55
N ARG A 45 -8.96 2.34 -3.45
CA ARG A 45 -7.81 2.96 -2.78
C ARG A 45 -6.62 2.00 -2.73
N PRO A 46 -5.41 2.41 -3.17
CA PRO A 46 -4.22 1.60 -2.99
C PRO A 46 -3.95 1.33 -1.50
N VAL A 47 -3.57 0.09 -1.17
CA VAL A 47 -3.02 -0.23 0.15
C VAL A 47 -1.54 0.07 0.14
N VAL A 48 -1.11 1.07 0.91
CA VAL A 48 0.31 1.39 1.08
C VAL A 48 0.92 0.31 1.99
N ARG A 49 1.89 -0.45 1.45
CA ARG A 49 2.71 -1.33 2.27
C ARG A 49 3.72 -0.49 3.02
N LEU A 50 3.80 -0.64 4.35
CA LEU A 50 4.82 0.03 5.16
C LEU A 50 6.24 -0.28 4.68
N SER A 51 6.47 -1.44 4.07
CA SER A 51 7.75 -1.76 3.45
C SER A 51 8.15 -0.83 2.30
N LYS A 52 7.19 -0.19 1.60
CA LYS A 52 7.47 0.86 0.60
C LYS A 52 7.92 2.19 1.25
N LEU A 53 7.75 2.32 2.57
CA LEU A 53 8.21 3.45 3.37
C LEU A 53 9.54 3.16 4.08
N MET A 54 10.22 2.05 3.77
CA MET A 54 11.56 1.81 4.31
C MET A 54 12.53 2.84 3.73
N GLY A 55 13.23 3.59 4.58
CA GLY A 55 14.24 4.56 4.18
C GLY A 55 13.70 5.88 3.62
N VAL A 56 12.42 6.22 3.85
CA VAL A 56 11.94 7.59 3.58
C VAL A 56 12.43 8.60 4.60
N ASP A 57 12.77 8.16 5.81
CA ASP A 57 13.48 8.95 6.78
C ASP A 57 14.94 9.15 6.31
N ARG A 58 15.35 10.41 6.11
CA ARG A 58 16.74 10.78 5.79
C ARG A 58 17.56 11.04 7.06
N ILE A 59 17.13 10.46 8.17
CA ILE A 59 17.75 10.68 9.47
C ILE A 59 18.94 9.72 9.57
N GLU A 60 20.13 10.29 9.60
CA GLU A 60 21.35 9.52 9.80
C GLU A 60 21.30 8.81 11.16
N GLY A 61 21.57 7.50 11.18
CA GLY A 61 21.52 6.68 12.40
C GLY A 61 20.15 6.11 12.76
N ALA A 62 19.08 6.45 12.03
CA ALA A 62 17.72 6.01 12.39
C ALA A 62 17.50 4.50 12.26
N SER A 63 18.19 3.85 11.31
CA SER A 63 18.09 2.39 11.15
C SER A 63 18.69 1.67 12.37
N GLU A 64 19.85 2.14 12.82
CA GLU A 64 20.56 1.63 13.98
C GLU A 64 19.78 1.88 15.27
N GLU A 65 19.11 3.02 15.39
CA GLU A 65 18.23 3.33 16.52
C GLU A 65 17.02 2.38 16.57
N VAL A 66 16.35 2.17 15.44
CA VAL A 66 15.23 1.23 15.33
C VAL A 66 15.66 -0.21 15.65
N GLU A 67 16.83 -0.64 15.19
CA GLU A 67 17.38 -1.96 15.52
C GLU A 67 17.64 -2.10 17.02
N ARG A 68 18.18 -1.05 17.67
CA ARG A 68 18.40 -1.04 19.12
C ARG A 68 17.08 -1.16 19.89
N MET A 69 16.06 -0.41 19.49
CA MET A 69 14.72 -0.49 20.07
C MET A 69 14.11 -1.89 19.91
N ARG A 70 14.27 -2.53 18.75
CA ARG A 70 13.80 -3.91 18.51
C ARG A 70 14.52 -4.91 19.41
N ALA A 71 15.84 -4.81 19.52
CA ALA A 71 16.62 -5.70 20.38
C ALA A 71 16.31 -5.51 21.88
N GLU A 72 15.90 -4.32 22.31
CA GLU A 72 15.37 -4.08 23.66
C GLU A 72 13.98 -4.69 23.83
N TRP A 73 13.08 -4.47 22.86
CA TRP A 73 11.72 -5.04 22.87
C TRP A 73 11.75 -6.57 22.91
N ASP A 74 12.53 -7.21 22.04
CA ASP A 74 12.61 -8.67 21.99
C ASP A 74 13.11 -9.23 23.33
N ARG A 75 14.11 -8.58 23.96
CA ARG A 75 14.57 -8.93 25.31
C ARG A 75 13.52 -8.74 26.40
N GLU A 76 12.72 -7.67 26.34
CA GLU A 76 11.65 -7.41 27.32
C GLU A 76 10.48 -8.38 27.19
N PHE A 77 10.17 -8.84 25.96
CA PHE A 77 8.97 -9.63 25.67
C PHE A 77 9.24 -11.12 25.44
N GLU A 78 10.51 -11.57 25.34
CA GLU A 78 10.90 -12.99 25.29
C GLU A 78 10.49 -13.82 26.52
N GLY A 79 10.00 -13.19 27.60
CA GLY A 79 9.52 -13.85 28.81
C GLY A 79 7.99 -14.02 28.96
N ARG A 80 7.19 -13.76 27.92
CA ARG A 80 5.70 -13.79 28.00
C ARG A 80 5.03 -14.97 27.27
N ALA A 81 5.78 -16.01 26.92
CA ALA A 81 5.24 -17.27 26.37
C ALA A 81 5.05 -18.33 27.47
#